data_AF-A0A6J0PKY6-F1
#
_entry.id   AF-A0A6J0PKY6-F1
#
_cell.length_a   1.000
_cell.length_b   1.000
_cell.length_c   1.000
_cell.angle_alpha   90.00
_cell.angle_beta   90.00
_cell.angle_gamma   90.00
#
_symmetry.space_group_name_H-M   'P 1'
#
loop_
_entity.id
_entity.type
_entity.pdbx_description
1 polymer ?
#
loop_
_entity_poly.entity_id
_entity_poly.type
_entity_poly.pdbx_seq_one_letter_code
_entity_poly.pdbx_strand_id
1 'polypeptide(L)'
;MVKVYPRPTVAVLSTGDELIEPATKTLSRGQIRDSNRAMLLAAAMQQQCKTIDLGIARDNEESIDKILNVAIDSSIDILLTSGGVSMGDRDFVKPCLAKRGTIHFEKVLMKPGKPLTFAQITIKSKENKLAKPVLAFGLPGNPVSCLVCFNLFVVPAIRHLSGWLNPQLQRVSARLAQPIRTDPHRPEHHRAIIRWELDDGSGGPGFVAESTGQQISSRLLSMKSANALLELPATGQILTAGTSVRAILISDISSFPLSKMADGMASVSFHQGYGIQSNITTTQPALASQASKVKVAILTVSDTVASGAGPDRSGPRAISVVNSSSESLGGAHVVATAVVPDEVDKIQDVLQKWSDVDKVDLILTLGGTGFSPRDVTPEATKASIEKETPGLVLVMLQESLKVTPFAMLSRAAAGIRGSTLIINMPGNPNAVAECMEALMPALKHALKQIKGDKREKHPRHVPHAEAQSVDQWERSFKAATAGSGCSCSH
;
A
#
# COMPACT_ATOMS: atom_id res chain seq x y z
N MET A 1 15.85 35.40 -25.45
CA MET A 1 15.23 35.16 -24.12
C MET A 1 13.73 35.12 -24.29
N VAL A 2 13.04 34.16 -23.67
CA VAL A 2 11.57 34.05 -23.68
C VAL A 2 11.06 34.41 -22.29
N LYS A 3 10.11 35.35 -22.18
CA LYS A 3 9.49 35.74 -20.91
C LYS A 3 8.44 34.70 -20.52
N VAL A 4 8.58 34.12 -19.33
CA VAL A 4 7.69 33.06 -18.81
C VAL A 4 7.24 33.38 -17.40
N TYR A 5 6.11 32.81 -16.97
CA TYR A 5 5.71 32.83 -15.57
C TYR A 5 6.63 31.89 -14.76
N PRO A 6 7.14 32.31 -13.59
CA PRO A 6 7.98 31.46 -12.76
C PRO A 6 7.17 30.37 -12.08
N ARG A 7 7.84 29.28 -11.70
CA ARG A 7 7.27 28.27 -10.80
C ARG A 7 7.34 28.79 -9.35
N PRO A 8 6.30 28.55 -8.52
CA PRO A 8 6.32 28.97 -7.13
C PRO A 8 7.36 28.19 -6.31
N THR A 9 7.93 28.85 -5.31
CA THR A 9 8.76 28.21 -4.29
C THR A 9 7.88 27.70 -3.16
N VAL A 10 7.96 26.40 -2.87
CA VAL A 10 7.12 25.68 -1.90
C VAL A 10 7.96 25.27 -0.70
N ALA A 11 7.63 25.78 0.49
CA ALA A 11 8.24 25.32 1.73
C ALA A 11 7.35 24.29 2.44
N VAL A 12 7.97 23.27 3.04
CA VAL A 12 7.27 22.15 3.68
C VAL A 12 7.76 21.96 5.11
N LEU A 13 6.81 21.88 6.04
CA LEU A 13 7.01 21.63 7.46
C LEU A 13 6.09 20.51 7.93
N SER A 14 6.59 19.62 8.78
CA SER A 14 5.73 18.68 9.54
C SER A 14 5.71 19.06 11.01
N THR A 15 4.57 18.86 11.68
CA THR A 15 4.41 19.17 13.11
C THR A 15 3.97 17.92 13.86
N GLY A 16 4.60 17.66 15.00
CA GLY A 16 4.22 16.56 15.88
C GLY A 16 5.32 16.18 16.86
N ASP A 17 4.99 16.07 18.15
CA ASP A 17 5.93 15.58 19.16
C ASP A 17 6.33 14.11 18.93
N GLU A 18 5.44 13.32 18.29
CA GLU A 18 5.67 11.93 17.92
C GLU A 18 6.62 11.75 16.74
N LEU A 19 6.84 12.80 15.95
CA LEU A 19 7.58 12.70 14.69
C LEU A 19 9.08 12.60 14.93
N ILE A 20 9.72 11.72 14.15
CA ILE A 20 11.17 11.58 14.06
C ILE A 20 11.62 11.52 12.60
N GLU A 21 12.90 11.82 12.36
CA GLU A 21 13.46 11.84 11.01
C GLU A 21 13.30 10.47 10.29
N PRO A 22 13.03 10.46 8.97
CA PRO A 22 12.81 9.22 8.22
C PRO A 22 13.97 8.23 8.28
N ALA A 23 15.21 8.72 8.37
CA ALA A 23 16.42 7.90 8.44
C ALA A 23 16.58 7.14 9.77
N THR A 24 15.75 7.44 10.77
CA THR A 24 15.81 6.84 12.11
C THR A 24 15.50 5.34 12.03
N LYS A 25 16.48 4.50 12.41
CA LYS A 25 16.37 3.04 12.30
C LYS A 25 15.44 2.43 13.36
N THR A 26 15.57 2.85 14.61
CA THR A 26 14.79 2.31 15.73
C THR A 26 13.90 3.40 16.31
N LEU A 27 12.62 3.08 16.52
CA LEU A 27 11.64 4.00 17.09
C LEU A 27 11.50 3.72 18.59
N SER A 28 11.48 4.78 19.40
CA SER A 28 11.08 4.70 20.80
C SER A 28 9.56 4.69 20.94
N ARG A 29 9.06 4.43 22.15
CA ARG A 29 7.62 4.43 22.45
C ARG A 29 6.96 5.73 21.98
N GLY A 30 5.86 5.58 21.25
CA GLY A 30 5.06 6.71 20.78
C GLY A 30 5.67 7.50 19.63
N GLN A 31 6.79 7.05 19.05
CA GLN A 31 7.39 7.70 17.89
C GLN A 31 6.93 7.08 16.58
N ILE A 32 6.77 7.92 15.57
CA ILE A 32 6.57 7.53 14.18
C ILE A 32 7.49 8.34 13.29
N ARG A 33 7.88 7.76 12.14
CA ARG A 33 8.69 8.47 11.16
C ARG A 33 7.83 9.51 10.43
N ASP A 34 8.40 10.69 10.22
CA ASP A 34 7.81 11.69 9.37
C ASP A 34 7.79 11.21 7.91
N SER A 35 6.62 10.80 7.44
CA SER A 35 6.41 10.41 6.04
C SER A 35 5.82 11.54 5.19
N ASN A 36 5.13 12.50 5.82
CA ASN A 36 4.41 13.53 5.11
C ASN A 36 5.35 14.54 4.47
N ARG A 37 6.39 14.97 5.19
CA ARG A 37 7.34 15.96 4.65
C ARG A 37 8.03 15.46 3.39
N ALA A 38 8.62 14.26 3.45
CA ALA A 38 9.26 13.64 2.30
C ALA A 38 8.28 13.45 1.12
N MET A 39 7.04 13.01 1.42
CA MET A 39 5.99 12.84 0.42
C MET A 39 5.57 14.16 -0.24
N LEU A 40 5.41 15.24 0.53
CA LEU A 40 5.02 16.56 0.02
C LEU A 40 6.15 17.23 -0.75
N LEU A 41 7.39 17.10 -0.30
CA LEU A 41 8.57 17.58 -1.04
C LEU A 41 8.64 16.88 -2.40
N ALA A 42 8.49 15.55 -2.45
CA ALA A 42 8.46 14.80 -3.70
C ALA A 42 7.29 15.23 -4.61
N ALA A 43 6.08 15.40 -4.04
CA ALA A 43 4.91 15.82 -4.80
C ALA A 43 5.05 17.25 -5.37
N ALA A 44 5.65 18.17 -4.63
CA ALA A 44 5.95 19.53 -5.11
C ALA A 44 7.06 19.52 -6.19
N MET A 45 8.08 18.67 -6.05
CA MET A 45 9.10 18.47 -7.09
C MET A 45 8.51 17.92 -8.39
N GLN A 46 7.52 17.02 -8.32
CA GLN A 46 6.79 16.54 -9.50
C GLN A 46 6.01 17.65 -10.21
N GLN A 47 5.60 18.71 -9.50
CA GLN A 47 5.01 19.92 -10.10
C GLN A 47 6.06 20.93 -10.59
N GLN A 48 7.35 20.55 -10.60
CA GLN A 48 8.48 21.37 -11.03
C GLN A 48 8.70 22.63 -10.17
N CYS A 49 8.26 22.60 -8.91
CA CYS A 49 8.49 23.69 -7.97
C CYS A 49 9.88 23.60 -7.34
N LYS A 50 10.47 24.75 -7.01
CA LYS A 50 11.59 24.79 -6.06
C LYS A 50 11.05 24.47 -4.67
N THR A 51 11.67 23.52 -3.98
CA THR A 51 11.24 23.11 -2.64
C THR A 51 12.21 23.57 -1.56
N ILE A 52 11.67 23.90 -0.38
CA ILE A 52 12.44 24.22 0.83
C ILE A 52 11.96 23.29 1.94
N ASP A 53 12.86 22.47 2.46
CA ASP A 53 12.60 21.60 3.60
C ASP A 53 12.84 22.37 4.90
N LEU A 54 11.77 22.56 5.68
CA LEU A 54 11.82 23.26 6.97
C LEU A 54 11.95 22.28 8.17
N GLY A 55 11.97 20.97 7.92
CA GLY A 55 12.11 19.94 8.94
C GLY A 55 10.83 19.69 9.76
N ILE A 56 11.04 19.30 11.01
CA ILE A 56 9.99 18.92 11.96
C ILE A 56 9.88 19.99 13.06
N ALA A 57 8.70 20.58 13.25
CA ALA A 57 8.36 21.39 14.41
C ALA A 57 7.78 20.52 15.53
N ARG A 58 8.09 20.90 16.77
CA ARG A 58 7.40 20.37 17.96
C ARG A 58 6.04 21.02 18.13
N ASP A 59 5.15 20.38 18.87
CA ASP A 59 3.79 20.88 19.11
C ASP A 59 3.77 21.96 20.20
N ASN A 60 4.46 23.07 19.93
CA ASN A 60 4.41 24.28 20.73
C ASN A 60 4.55 25.52 19.83
N GLU A 61 3.99 26.63 20.30
CA GLU A 61 3.94 27.89 19.55
C GLU A 61 5.32 28.41 19.18
N GLU A 62 6.28 28.38 20.11
CA GLU A 62 7.64 28.90 19.89
C GLU A 62 8.37 28.17 18.74
N SER A 63 8.29 26.83 18.72
CA SER A 63 8.91 26.01 17.69
C SER A 63 8.31 26.28 16.31
N ILE A 64 6.98 26.39 16.22
CA ILE A 64 6.28 26.65 14.96
C ILE A 64 6.59 28.07 14.49
N ASP A 65 6.50 29.07 15.37
CA ASP A 65 6.77 30.47 15.03
C ASP A 65 8.20 30.68 14.55
N LYS A 66 9.18 30.03 15.18
CA LYS A 66 10.58 30.07 14.75
C LYS A 66 10.73 29.57 13.31
N ILE A 67 10.13 28.44 12.98
CA ILE A 67 10.23 27.83 11.64
C ILE A 67 9.43 28.64 10.62
N LEU A 68 8.27 29.19 10.98
CA LEU A 68 7.50 30.09 10.13
C LEU A 68 8.29 31.35 9.80
N ASN A 69 9.03 31.93 10.75
CA ASN A 69 9.88 33.08 10.48
C ASN A 69 11.02 32.74 9.49
N VAL A 70 11.63 31.55 9.61
CA VAL A 70 12.62 31.06 8.61
C VAL A 70 11.98 30.92 7.22
N ALA A 71 10.76 30.38 7.16
CA ALA A 71 10.03 30.23 5.90
C ALA A 71 9.75 31.59 5.23
N ILE A 72 9.36 32.58 6.05
CA ILE A 72 9.08 33.95 5.63
C ILE A 72 10.33 34.63 5.05
N ASP A 73 11.47 34.50 5.72
CA ASP A 73 12.74 35.06 5.27
C ASP A 73 13.26 34.39 3.98
N SER A 74 12.79 33.19 3.66
CA SER A 74 13.22 32.40 2.49
C SER A 74 12.49 32.75 1.17
N SER A 75 11.72 33.83 1.13
CA SER A 75 11.03 34.32 -0.09
C SER A 75 10.12 33.29 -0.78
N ILE A 76 9.39 32.51 0.00
CA ILE A 76 8.48 31.46 -0.49
C ILE A 76 7.21 32.04 -1.15
N ASP A 77 6.51 31.23 -1.93
CA ASP A 77 5.19 31.55 -2.49
C ASP A 77 4.08 30.73 -1.81
N ILE A 78 4.40 29.49 -1.45
CA ILE A 78 3.49 28.54 -0.80
C ILE A 78 4.18 27.95 0.43
N LEU A 79 3.44 27.91 1.53
CA LEU A 79 3.80 27.19 2.76
C LEU A 79 2.87 25.98 2.91
N LEU A 80 3.44 24.80 3.08
CA LEU A 80 2.72 23.57 3.39
C LEU A 80 3.09 23.12 4.80
N THR A 81 2.10 22.96 5.67
CA THR A 81 2.29 22.29 6.96
C THR A 81 1.51 20.98 6.97
N SER A 82 2.02 19.93 7.62
CA SER A 82 1.28 18.69 7.83
C SER A 82 1.21 18.33 9.31
N GLY A 83 0.01 18.11 9.83
CA GLY A 83 -0.20 17.94 11.28
C GLY A 83 -0.60 19.25 11.95
N GLY A 84 -0.99 19.20 13.22
CA GLY A 84 -1.28 20.41 14.02
C GLY A 84 -2.51 21.24 13.58
N VAL A 85 -3.43 20.66 12.79
CA VAL A 85 -4.58 21.35 12.16
C VAL A 85 -5.94 20.71 12.46
N SER A 86 -5.99 19.77 13.40
CA SER A 86 -7.19 19.02 13.76
C SER A 86 -8.06 19.76 14.81
N MET A 87 -8.54 19.04 15.83
CA MET A 87 -9.29 19.54 17.00
C MET A 87 -8.55 19.28 18.32
N GLY A 88 -7.24 19.02 18.28
CA GLY A 88 -6.44 18.73 19.47
C GLY A 88 -6.04 20.01 20.21
N ASP A 89 -5.89 19.91 21.53
CA ASP A 89 -5.49 21.03 22.40
C ASP A 89 -4.07 21.56 22.09
N ARG A 90 -3.32 20.86 21.24
CA ARG A 90 -1.95 21.20 20.79
C ARG A 90 -1.87 21.57 19.29
N ASP A 91 -2.99 21.89 18.66
CA ASP A 91 -3.03 22.31 17.25
C ASP A 91 -2.64 23.79 17.09
N PHE A 92 -1.34 24.08 17.26
CA PHE A 92 -0.81 25.45 17.24
C PHE A 92 -0.67 26.07 15.84
N VAL A 93 -0.77 25.28 14.77
CA VAL A 93 -0.61 25.80 13.40
C VAL A 93 -1.67 26.86 13.08
N LYS A 94 -2.95 26.62 13.41
CA LYS A 94 -4.03 27.57 13.09
C LYS A 94 -3.85 28.91 13.80
N PRO A 95 -3.64 28.98 15.13
CA PRO A 95 -3.32 30.25 15.79
C PRO A 95 -2.11 30.96 15.18
N CYS A 96 -1.04 30.23 14.87
CA CYS A 96 0.19 30.82 14.31
C CYS A 96 -0.04 31.43 12.91
N LEU A 97 -0.89 30.79 12.08
CA LEU A 97 -1.30 31.33 10.77
C LEU A 97 -2.24 32.52 10.91
N ALA A 98 -3.22 32.47 11.82
CA ALA A 98 -4.15 33.57 12.08
C ALA A 98 -3.46 34.85 12.54
N LYS A 99 -2.35 34.74 13.31
CA LYS A 99 -1.54 35.89 13.72
C LYS A 99 -0.83 36.58 12.55
N ARG A 100 -0.61 35.87 11.44
CA ARG A 100 0.23 36.31 10.30
C ARG A 100 -0.57 36.63 9.04
N GLY A 101 -1.88 36.42 9.07
CA GLY A 101 -2.70 36.53 7.87
C GLY A 101 -4.17 36.24 8.10
N THR A 102 -4.88 35.98 7.00
CA THR A 102 -6.31 35.69 7.00
C THR A 102 -6.53 34.21 6.72
N ILE A 103 -7.21 33.53 7.65
CA ILE A 103 -7.72 32.17 7.41
C ILE A 103 -9.02 32.28 6.61
N HIS A 104 -9.10 31.57 5.49
CA HIS A 104 -10.28 31.56 4.63
C HIS A 104 -11.23 30.40 4.97
N PHE A 105 -10.67 29.23 5.28
CA PHE A 105 -11.43 28.07 5.76
C PHE A 105 -10.53 27.11 6.54
N GLU A 106 -11.14 26.25 7.35
CA GLU A 106 -10.45 25.27 8.21
C GLU A 106 -11.03 23.85 8.12
N LYS A 107 -12.17 23.72 7.45
CA LYS A 107 -12.89 22.46 7.31
C LYS A 107 -13.45 22.36 5.91
N VAL A 108 -13.32 21.19 5.33
CA VAL A 108 -13.93 20.86 4.05
C VAL A 108 -14.82 19.65 4.22
N LEU A 109 -16.01 19.69 3.61
CA LEU A 109 -16.92 18.55 3.55
C LEU A 109 -16.41 17.54 2.52
N MET A 110 -15.42 16.73 2.93
CA MET A 110 -14.80 15.72 2.07
C MET A 110 -14.27 14.53 2.89
N LYS A 111 -14.01 13.43 2.19
CA LYS A 111 -13.34 12.24 2.72
C LYS A 111 -12.32 11.71 1.70
N PRO A 112 -11.09 11.38 2.11
CA PRO A 112 -10.41 11.85 3.32
C PRO A 112 -10.13 13.37 3.22
N GLY A 113 -9.73 14.03 4.32
CA GLY A 113 -9.26 15.43 4.24
C GLY A 113 -10.02 16.52 5.03
N LYS A 114 -11.01 16.16 5.87
CA LYS A 114 -11.84 17.13 6.63
C LYS A 114 -11.07 18.33 7.24
N PRO A 115 -9.98 18.15 8.02
CA PRO A 115 -9.26 19.27 8.66
C PRO A 115 -8.21 19.87 7.71
N LEU A 116 -8.66 20.60 6.70
CA LEU A 116 -7.79 21.36 5.80
C LEU A 116 -7.96 22.86 6.10
N THR A 117 -6.85 23.51 6.47
CA THR A 117 -6.80 24.96 6.65
C THR A 117 -6.17 25.63 5.45
N PHE A 118 -6.77 26.71 4.98
CA PHE A 118 -6.18 27.58 3.97
C PHE A 118 -6.15 29.01 4.50
N ALA A 119 -4.97 29.64 4.42
CA ALA A 119 -4.74 31.00 4.85
C ALA A 119 -3.87 31.75 3.84
N GLN A 120 -4.05 33.06 3.78
CA GLN A 120 -3.14 33.96 3.10
C GLN A 120 -2.36 34.74 4.14
N ILE A 121 -1.04 34.51 4.23
CA ILE A 121 -0.15 35.24 5.12
C ILE A 121 0.54 36.37 4.37
N THR A 122 0.84 37.46 5.07
CA THR A 122 1.47 38.64 4.46
C THR A 122 2.91 38.77 4.95
N ILE A 123 3.87 38.70 4.03
CA ILE A 123 5.29 38.87 4.35
C ILE A 123 5.69 40.32 4.14
N LYS A 124 6.21 40.97 5.21
CA LYS A 124 6.88 42.27 5.12
C LYS A 124 8.36 42.02 4.84
N SER A 125 8.84 42.33 3.64
CA SER A 125 10.28 42.25 3.35
C SER A 125 11.04 43.35 4.08
N LYS A 126 12.22 43.01 4.63
CA LYS A 126 13.13 43.97 5.31
C LYS A 126 13.72 45.01 4.34
N GLU A 127 13.76 44.71 3.04
CA GLU A 127 14.40 45.56 2.02
C GLU A 127 13.42 46.20 1.03
N ASN A 128 12.16 45.76 0.99
CA ASN A 128 11.17 46.29 0.03
C ASN A 128 9.80 46.45 0.70
N LYS A 129 9.23 47.66 0.65
CA LYS A 129 7.90 48.01 1.20
C LYS A 129 6.72 47.24 0.58
N LEU A 130 6.95 46.40 -0.43
CA LEU A 130 5.90 45.64 -1.10
C LEU A 130 5.65 44.32 -0.38
N ALA A 131 4.52 44.23 0.31
CA ALA A 131 4.11 43.02 0.99
C ALA A 131 3.64 41.97 -0.04
N LYS A 132 4.27 40.79 -0.05
CA LYS A 132 3.90 39.69 -0.94
C LYS A 132 3.01 38.71 -0.18
N PRO A 133 1.84 38.33 -0.73
CA PRO A 133 1.02 37.28 -0.14
C PRO A 133 1.68 35.92 -0.33
N VAL A 134 1.64 35.10 0.72
CA VAL A 134 2.03 33.68 0.69
C VAL A 134 0.82 32.84 1.01
N LEU A 135 0.62 31.79 0.21
CA LEU A 135 -0.47 30.85 0.38
C LEU A 135 -0.05 29.78 1.38
N ALA A 136 -0.73 29.68 2.51
CA ALA A 136 -0.47 28.69 3.55
C ALA A 136 -1.56 27.62 3.55
N PHE A 137 -1.15 26.36 3.36
CA PHE A 137 -2.03 25.19 3.44
C PHE A 137 -1.65 24.36 4.67
N GLY A 138 -2.54 24.38 5.66
CA GLY A 138 -2.51 23.48 6.80
C GLY A 138 -3.12 22.13 6.43
N LEU A 139 -2.29 21.20 5.97
CA LEU A 139 -2.70 19.88 5.52
C LEU A 139 -2.92 18.93 6.70
N PRO A 140 -3.90 18.00 6.61
CA PRO A 140 -4.13 16.99 7.63
C PRO A 140 -2.88 16.14 7.93
N GLY A 141 -2.67 15.74 9.19
CA GLY A 141 -1.55 14.87 9.58
C GLY A 141 -1.65 13.43 9.08
N ASN A 142 -2.86 12.93 8.82
CA ASN A 142 -3.06 11.60 8.25
C ASN A 142 -2.51 11.52 6.80
N PRO A 143 -1.59 10.61 6.45
CA PRO A 143 -0.85 10.66 5.19
C PRO A 143 -1.71 10.67 3.92
N VAL A 144 -2.78 9.87 3.87
CA VAL A 144 -3.67 9.86 2.70
C VAL A 144 -4.42 11.18 2.60
N SER A 145 -4.95 11.69 3.71
CA SER A 145 -5.64 12.99 3.74
C SER A 145 -4.70 14.11 3.29
N CYS A 146 -3.45 14.07 3.72
CA CYS A 146 -2.40 15.02 3.34
C CYS A 146 -2.20 15.05 1.81
N LEU A 147 -1.95 13.89 1.20
CA LEU A 147 -1.68 13.80 -0.24
C LEU A 147 -2.92 14.04 -1.11
N VAL A 148 -4.11 13.63 -0.65
CA VAL A 148 -5.38 13.96 -1.33
C VAL A 148 -5.62 15.47 -1.32
N CYS A 149 -5.44 16.13 -0.18
CA CYS A 149 -5.57 17.60 -0.10
C CYS A 149 -4.49 18.31 -0.93
N PHE A 150 -3.26 17.81 -0.96
CA PHE A 150 -2.22 18.34 -1.84
C PHE A 150 -2.65 18.32 -3.31
N ASN A 151 -3.13 17.17 -3.79
CA ASN A 151 -3.59 17.03 -5.17
C ASN A 151 -4.78 17.96 -5.48
N LEU A 152 -5.79 18.01 -4.60
CA LEU A 152 -7.03 18.73 -4.90
C LEU A 152 -6.94 20.24 -4.76
N PHE A 153 -6.08 20.74 -3.87
CA PHE A 153 -6.02 22.18 -3.54
C PHE A 153 -4.67 22.81 -3.86
N VAL A 154 -3.57 22.13 -3.56
CA VAL A 154 -2.22 22.69 -3.74
C VAL A 154 -1.78 22.62 -5.19
N VAL A 155 -2.04 21.51 -5.91
CA VAL A 155 -1.67 21.40 -7.33
C VAL A 155 -2.35 22.47 -8.19
N PRO A 156 -3.67 22.72 -8.09
CA PRO A 156 -4.29 23.84 -8.81
C PRO A 156 -3.73 25.20 -8.41
N ALA A 157 -3.41 25.43 -7.13
CA ALA A 157 -2.78 26.68 -6.69
C ALA A 157 -1.39 26.88 -7.31
N ILE A 158 -0.56 25.82 -7.34
CA ILE A 158 0.75 25.83 -8.01
C ILE A 158 0.60 26.18 -9.49
N ARG A 159 -0.34 25.54 -10.19
CA ARG A 159 -0.60 25.77 -11.62
C ARG A 159 -1.07 27.20 -11.88
N HIS A 160 -1.97 27.70 -11.04
CA HIS A 160 -2.47 29.07 -11.14
C HIS A 160 -1.34 30.10 -10.97
N LEU A 161 -0.50 29.95 -9.94
CA LEU A 161 0.68 30.81 -9.73
C LEU A 161 1.71 30.67 -10.86
N SER A 162 1.79 29.50 -11.50
CA SER A 162 2.64 29.25 -12.67
C SER A 162 2.04 29.76 -13.99
N GLY A 163 0.91 30.50 -13.96
CA GLY A 163 0.30 31.10 -15.14
C GLY A 163 -0.48 30.13 -16.05
N TRP A 164 -0.93 28.98 -15.53
CA TRP A 164 -1.74 28.04 -16.30
C TRP A 164 -3.15 28.62 -16.52
N LEU A 165 -3.61 28.63 -17.77
CA LEU A 165 -4.98 29.02 -18.12
C LEU A 165 -6.02 28.08 -17.50
N ASN A 166 -5.72 26.79 -17.46
CA ASN A 166 -6.56 25.73 -16.90
C ASN A 166 -5.82 25.05 -15.73
N PRO A 167 -5.87 25.61 -14.51
CA PRO A 167 -5.11 25.07 -13.38
C PRO A 167 -5.73 23.80 -12.78
N GLN A 168 -6.99 23.49 -13.11
CA GLN A 168 -7.71 22.35 -12.56
C GLN A 168 -7.09 21.01 -12.99
N LEU A 169 -7.23 19.99 -12.13
CA LEU A 169 -6.90 18.62 -12.51
C LEU A 169 -7.94 18.09 -13.51
N GLN A 170 -7.47 17.29 -14.46
CA GLN A 170 -8.30 16.71 -15.51
C GLN A 170 -9.29 15.71 -14.90
N ARG A 171 -10.53 15.77 -15.35
CA ARG A 171 -11.59 14.85 -14.94
C ARG A 171 -12.01 13.99 -16.13
N VAL A 172 -12.21 12.71 -15.86
CA VAL A 172 -12.71 11.73 -16.84
C VAL A 172 -13.89 10.99 -16.25
N SER A 173 -14.67 10.35 -17.12
CA SER A 173 -15.65 9.35 -16.72
C SER A 173 -14.97 7.98 -16.71
N ALA A 174 -15.18 7.21 -15.63
CA ALA A 174 -14.65 5.85 -15.51
C ALA A 174 -15.72 4.91 -14.95
N ARG A 175 -15.77 3.67 -15.46
CA ARG A 175 -16.66 2.62 -14.96
C ARG A 175 -16.00 1.85 -13.83
N LEU A 176 -16.77 1.58 -12.77
CA LEU A 176 -16.28 0.81 -11.63
C LEU A 176 -16.07 -0.65 -12.00
N ALA A 177 -14.87 -1.19 -11.79
CA ALA A 177 -14.59 -2.63 -11.99
C ALA A 177 -15.21 -3.50 -10.88
N GLN A 178 -15.45 -2.93 -9.70
CA GLN A 178 -16.01 -3.60 -8.53
C GLN A 178 -17.00 -2.68 -7.81
N PRO A 179 -17.98 -3.22 -7.06
CA PRO A 179 -18.88 -2.40 -6.28
C PRO A 179 -18.13 -1.61 -5.19
N ILE A 180 -18.56 -0.38 -4.94
CA ILE A 180 -17.97 0.49 -3.91
C ILE A 180 -19.08 1.05 -3.02
N ARG A 181 -18.95 0.86 -1.70
CA ARG A 181 -19.83 1.47 -0.71
C ARG A 181 -19.41 2.92 -0.48
N THR A 182 -20.35 3.83 -0.69
CA THR A 182 -20.14 5.25 -0.44
C THR A 182 -20.30 5.62 1.03
N ASP A 183 -19.72 6.74 1.43
CA ASP A 183 -19.94 7.30 2.76
C ASP A 183 -21.34 7.94 2.83
N PRO A 184 -22.08 7.82 3.95
CA PRO A 184 -23.41 8.40 4.07
C PRO A 184 -23.44 9.92 4.24
N HIS A 185 -22.33 10.56 4.60
CA HIS A 185 -22.35 11.98 4.98
C HIS A 185 -21.36 12.85 4.19
N ARG A 186 -20.27 12.27 3.68
CA ARG A 186 -19.18 13.04 3.07
C ARG A 186 -18.89 12.53 1.66
N PRO A 187 -18.83 13.40 0.65
CA PRO A 187 -18.30 13.01 -0.65
C PRO A 187 -16.89 12.44 -0.49
N GLU A 188 -16.64 11.31 -1.14
CA GLU A 188 -15.37 10.58 -1.00
C GLU A 188 -14.53 10.73 -2.27
N HIS A 189 -13.26 11.10 -2.09
CA HIS A 189 -12.18 11.00 -3.07
C HIS A 189 -11.50 9.65 -2.92
N HIS A 190 -12.11 8.65 -3.55
CA HIS A 190 -11.73 7.24 -3.42
C HIS A 190 -10.53 6.97 -4.32
N ARG A 191 -9.45 6.42 -3.77
CA ARG A 191 -8.24 6.14 -4.55
C ARG A 191 -8.49 4.96 -5.47
N ALA A 192 -8.15 5.14 -6.74
CA ALA A 192 -8.29 4.11 -7.74
C ALA A 192 -7.08 4.05 -8.68
N ILE A 193 -6.91 2.87 -9.26
CA ILE A 193 -6.10 2.63 -10.44
C ILE A 193 -7.07 2.61 -11.61
N ILE A 194 -6.99 3.60 -12.48
CA ILE A 194 -7.75 3.66 -13.71
C ILE A 194 -6.88 3.25 -14.90
N ARG A 195 -7.49 2.62 -15.87
CA ARG A 195 -6.86 2.21 -17.13
C ARG A 195 -7.84 2.38 -18.28
N TRP A 196 -7.32 2.60 -19.48
CA TRP A 196 -8.13 2.60 -20.69
C TRP A 196 -8.31 1.15 -21.17
N GLU A 197 -9.55 0.75 -21.42
CA GLU A 197 -9.90 -0.57 -21.95
C GLU A 197 -10.61 -0.39 -23.31
N LEU A 198 -10.44 -1.37 -24.20
CA LEU A 198 -11.16 -1.41 -25.49
C LEU A 198 -12.65 -1.73 -25.32
N ASP A 199 -12.99 -2.40 -24.22
CA ASP A 199 -14.37 -2.57 -23.74
C ASP A 199 -14.39 -2.28 -22.23
N ASP A 200 -15.05 -1.19 -21.84
CA ASP A 200 -15.19 -0.77 -20.45
C ASP A 200 -16.29 -1.53 -19.69
N GLY A 201 -16.92 -2.51 -20.33
CA GLY A 201 -18.08 -3.26 -19.85
C GLY A 201 -19.41 -2.76 -20.39
N SER A 202 -19.41 -1.73 -21.25
CA SER A 202 -20.61 -1.27 -21.98
C SER A 202 -20.64 -1.63 -23.45
N GLY A 203 -19.69 -2.43 -23.94
CA GLY A 203 -19.56 -2.78 -25.36
C GLY A 203 -18.78 -1.76 -26.17
N GLY A 204 -18.05 -0.86 -25.52
CA GLY A 204 -17.24 0.18 -26.17
C GLY A 204 -16.05 0.63 -25.30
N PRO A 205 -15.09 1.35 -25.89
CA PRO A 205 -13.86 1.71 -25.20
C PRO A 205 -14.08 2.80 -24.16
N GLY A 206 -13.34 2.73 -23.05
CA GLY A 206 -13.48 3.69 -21.96
C GLY A 206 -12.53 3.43 -20.79
N PHE A 207 -12.55 4.33 -19.80
CA PHE A 207 -11.78 4.13 -18.58
C PHE A 207 -12.49 3.17 -17.63
N VAL A 208 -11.75 2.22 -17.08
CA VAL A 208 -12.18 1.32 -16.01
C VAL A 208 -11.39 1.63 -14.74
N ALA A 209 -12.08 1.66 -13.59
CA ALA A 209 -11.54 2.05 -12.30
C ALA A 209 -11.56 0.90 -11.28
N GLU A 210 -10.37 0.55 -10.78
CA GLU A 210 -10.17 -0.44 -9.73
C GLU A 210 -9.81 0.25 -8.41
N SER A 211 -10.49 -0.11 -7.32
CA SER A 211 -10.23 0.44 -5.99
C SER A 211 -8.87 -0.04 -5.49
N THR A 212 -8.12 0.82 -4.80
CA THR A 212 -6.90 0.42 -4.09
C THR A 212 -7.16 -0.34 -2.77
N GLY A 213 -8.39 -0.81 -2.55
CA GLY A 213 -8.81 -1.54 -1.35
C GLY A 213 -9.20 -0.63 -0.19
N GLN A 214 -8.76 -0.95 1.04
CA GLN A 214 -9.16 -0.21 2.24
C GLN A 214 -8.75 1.27 2.19
N GLN A 215 -9.73 2.15 2.42
CA GLN A 215 -9.61 3.59 2.21
C GLN A 215 -9.36 4.44 3.47
N ILE A 216 -9.01 3.83 4.62
CA ILE A 216 -8.73 4.59 5.86
C ILE A 216 -7.61 5.63 5.65
N SER A 217 -7.76 6.82 6.24
CA SER A 217 -6.90 7.97 5.96
C SER A 217 -5.46 7.84 6.48
N SER A 218 -5.21 6.96 7.45
CA SER A 218 -3.87 6.65 7.96
C SER A 218 -3.11 5.64 7.08
N ARG A 219 -3.81 4.90 6.21
CA ARG A 219 -3.23 3.82 5.40
C ARG A 219 -2.68 4.37 4.09
N LEU A 220 -1.44 4.88 4.14
CA LEU A 220 -0.74 5.41 2.96
C LEU A 220 -0.66 4.40 1.79
N LEU A 221 -0.67 3.09 2.07
CA LEU A 221 -0.72 2.04 1.05
C LEU A 221 -1.91 2.15 0.08
N SER A 222 -2.99 2.85 0.46
CA SER A 222 -4.09 3.15 -0.47
C SER A 222 -3.74 4.19 -1.54
N MET A 223 -2.64 4.93 -1.40
CA MET A 223 -2.09 5.81 -2.44
C MET A 223 -1.11 5.07 -3.36
N LYS A 224 -0.68 3.84 -2.99
CA LYS A 224 0.26 3.07 -3.81
C LYS A 224 -0.37 2.79 -5.18
N SER A 225 0.30 3.26 -6.23
CA SER A 225 -0.15 3.16 -7.64
C SER A 225 -1.48 3.85 -7.96
N ALA A 226 -2.09 4.59 -7.02
CA ALA A 226 -3.30 5.36 -7.31
C ALA A 226 -2.98 6.46 -8.33
N ASN A 227 -3.59 6.38 -9.50
CA ASN A 227 -3.43 7.36 -10.57
C ASN A 227 -4.67 8.25 -10.73
N ALA A 228 -5.76 7.96 -10.01
CA ALA A 228 -6.96 8.78 -9.96
C ALA A 228 -7.65 8.79 -8.59
N LEU A 229 -8.50 9.80 -8.40
CA LEU A 229 -9.43 9.94 -7.28
C LEU A 229 -10.86 9.93 -7.82
N LEU A 230 -11.63 8.88 -7.54
CA LEU A 230 -13.05 8.81 -7.89
C LEU A 230 -13.83 9.78 -7.01
N GLU A 231 -14.72 10.58 -7.61
CA GLU A 231 -15.61 11.51 -6.92
C GLU A 231 -16.91 10.79 -6.57
N LEU A 232 -16.96 10.14 -5.41
CA LEU A 232 -18.13 9.37 -4.96
C LEU A 232 -19.09 10.24 -4.13
N PRO A 233 -20.41 10.17 -4.36
CA PRO A 233 -21.38 10.98 -3.65
C PRO A 233 -21.64 10.48 -2.22
N ALA A 234 -22.14 11.37 -1.35
CA ALA A 234 -22.46 11.08 0.03
C ALA A 234 -23.84 10.42 0.18
N THR A 235 -24.00 9.17 -0.28
CA THR A 235 -25.32 8.48 -0.28
C THR A 235 -25.42 7.32 0.71
N GLY A 236 -24.29 6.77 1.15
CA GLY A 236 -24.26 5.55 1.96
C GLY A 236 -24.62 4.27 1.20
N GLN A 237 -24.98 4.40 -0.08
CA GLN A 237 -25.36 3.30 -0.96
C GLN A 237 -24.13 2.62 -1.56
N ILE A 238 -24.34 1.40 -2.07
CA ILE A 238 -23.34 0.66 -2.84
C ILE A 238 -23.54 1.03 -4.31
N LEU A 239 -22.51 1.64 -4.92
CA LEU A 239 -22.44 1.76 -6.37
C LEU A 239 -22.00 0.41 -6.93
N THR A 240 -22.74 -0.13 -7.89
CA THR A 240 -22.46 -1.45 -8.48
C THR A 240 -21.31 -1.38 -9.49
N ALA A 241 -20.67 -2.52 -9.77
CA ALA A 241 -19.73 -2.61 -10.89
C ALA A 241 -20.43 -2.23 -12.22
N GLY A 242 -19.67 -1.63 -13.14
CA GLY A 242 -20.18 -1.04 -14.39
C GLY A 242 -20.76 0.37 -14.24
N THR A 243 -21.06 0.82 -13.02
CA THR A 243 -21.53 2.20 -12.77
C THR A 243 -20.46 3.20 -13.19
N SER A 244 -20.86 4.21 -13.96
CA SER A 244 -19.98 5.30 -14.38
C SER A 244 -19.88 6.35 -13.26
N VAL A 245 -18.65 6.74 -12.92
CA VAL A 245 -18.34 7.78 -11.93
C VAL A 245 -17.32 8.76 -12.51
N ARG A 246 -17.29 9.98 -11.98
CA ARG A 246 -16.23 10.94 -12.31
C ARG A 246 -14.94 10.58 -11.57
N ALA A 247 -13.82 10.72 -12.24
CA ALA A 247 -12.48 10.47 -11.69
C ALA A 247 -11.56 11.64 -12.00
N ILE A 248 -10.86 12.14 -10.98
CA ILE A 248 -9.82 13.16 -11.11
C ILE A 248 -8.49 12.45 -11.36
N LEU A 249 -7.80 12.77 -12.44
CA LEU A 249 -6.46 12.24 -12.71
C LEU A 249 -5.43 12.95 -11.83
N ILE A 250 -4.60 12.18 -11.13
CA ILE A 250 -3.56 12.69 -10.22
C ILE A 250 -2.14 12.27 -10.62
N SER A 251 -1.99 11.59 -11.75
CA SER A 251 -0.70 11.25 -12.36
C SER A 251 -0.76 11.38 -13.88
N ASP A 252 0.40 11.34 -14.53
CA ASP A 252 0.50 11.55 -15.97
C ASP A 252 -0.18 10.42 -16.76
N ILE A 253 -1.10 10.79 -17.65
CA ILE A 253 -1.86 9.86 -18.48
C ILE A 253 -0.97 9.13 -19.50
N SER A 254 0.14 9.76 -19.91
CA SER A 254 1.10 9.17 -20.86
C SER A 254 1.85 7.97 -20.27
N SER A 255 1.86 7.86 -18.94
CA SER A 255 2.49 6.76 -18.20
C SER A 255 1.55 5.59 -17.90
N PHE A 256 0.31 5.62 -18.39
CA PHE A 256 -0.66 4.57 -18.10
C PHE A 256 -0.26 3.26 -18.76
N PRO A 257 -0.19 2.15 -18.02
CA PRO A 257 -0.01 0.84 -18.63
C PRO A 257 -1.22 0.53 -19.50
N LEU A 258 -0.99 0.39 -20.81
CA LEU A 258 -1.98 -0.14 -21.74
C LEU A 258 -2.36 -1.57 -21.31
N SER A 259 -3.65 -1.90 -21.34
CA SER A 259 -4.08 -3.27 -21.10
C SER A 259 -3.50 -4.19 -22.18
N LYS A 260 -3.20 -5.44 -21.81
CA LYS A 260 -2.66 -6.46 -22.72
C LYS A 260 -3.56 -6.54 -23.95
N MET A 261 -3.01 -6.18 -25.10
CA MET A 261 -3.66 -6.46 -26.38
C MET A 261 -3.94 -7.95 -26.46
N ALA A 262 -5.20 -8.30 -26.76
CA ALA A 262 -5.55 -9.65 -27.14
C ALA A 262 -4.70 -10.06 -28.35
N ASP A 263 -4.13 -11.26 -28.29
CA ASP A 263 -3.42 -11.86 -29.41
C ASP A 263 -4.33 -11.85 -30.64
N GLY A 264 -3.90 -11.13 -31.68
CA GLY A 264 -4.53 -11.14 -33.00
C GLY A 264 -5.40 -9.92 -33.31
N MET A 265 -4.78 -8.80 -33.64
CA MET A 265 -5.18 -7.96 -34.79
C MET A 265 -4.08 -6.95 -35.09
N ALA A 266 -3.72 -6.87 -36.36
CA ALA A 266 -2.56 -6.17 -36.88
C ALA A 266 -2.52 -4.67 -36.49
N SER A 267 -1.35 -4.22 -36.07
CA SER A 267 -1.00 -2.82 -35.89
C SER A 267 -1.14 -2.06 -37.22
N VAL A 268 -2.05 -1.10 -37.29
CA VAL A 268 -2.02 -0.05 -38.31
C VAL A 268 -0.99 0.98 -37.85
N SER A 269 0.19 0.93 -38.45
CA SER A 269 1.29 1.87 -38.18
C SER A 269 1.06 3.18 -38.93
N PHE A 270 1.01 4.30 -38.20
CA PHE A 270 1.21 5.62 -38.78
C PHE A 270 2.68 5.82 -39.13
N HIS A 271 2.98 5.99 -40.41
CA HIS A 271 4.30 6.30 -40.94
C HIS A 271 4.65 7.80 -40.77
N GLN A 272 5.75 8.07 -40.09
CA GLN A 272 6.67 9.20 -40.30
C GLN A 272 7.97 8.74 -39.59
N GLY A 273 9.06 8.32 -40.22
CA GLY A 273 9.63 8.76 -41.48
C GLY A 273 10.91 9.53 -41.18
N TYR A 274 11.98 8.84 -40.74
CA TYR A 274 13.39 9.21 -40.95
C TYR A 274 14.26 7.99 -40.62
N GLY A 275 14.93 7.47 -41.64
CA GLY A 275 15.73 6.26 -41.55
C GLY A 275 17.17 6.53 -41.08
N ILE A 276 17.74 5.54 -40.38
CA ILE A 276 19.16 5.19 -40.47
C ILE A 276 19.21 3.65 -40.43
N GLN A 277 19.70 3.05 -41.51
CA GLN A 277 19.98 1.63 -41.62
C GLN A 277 21.23 1.28 -40.81
N SER A 278 21.15 0.25 -39.97
CA SER A 278 22.33 -0.52 -39.58
C SER A 278 21.95 -1.99 -39.45
N ASN A 279 22.39 -2.77 -40.43
CA ASN A 279 22.31 -4.22 -40.47
C ASN A 279 23.15 -4.81 -39.32
N ILE A 280 22.51 -5.56 -38.42
CA ILE A 280 23.17 -6.61 -37.66
C ILE A 280 22.32 -7.86 -37.75
N THR A 281 22.76 -8.77 -38.62
CA THR A 281 22.34 -10.15 -38.69
C THR A 281 22.84 -10.87 -37.44
N THR A 282 21.94 -11.27 -36.54
CA THR A 282 22.23 -12.31 -35.56
C THR A 282 21.09 -13.31 -35.55
N THR A 283 21.35 -14.43 -36.21
CA THR A 283 20.72 -15.73 -36.05
C THR A 283 20.23 -15.99 -34.64
N GLN A 284 18.93 -16.23 -34.49
CA GLN A 284 18.37 -16.88 -33.32
C GLN A 284 18.91 -18.31 -33.20
N PRO A 285 19.19 -18.77 -31.98
CA PRO A 285 18.79 -20.10 -31.57
C PRO A 285 17.64 -19.97 -30.58
N ALA A 286 16.52 -20.57 -30.95
CA ALA A 286 15.42 -20.88 -30.07
C ALA A 286 15.91 -21.80 -28.94
N LEU A 287 15.77 -21.37 -27.68
CA LEU A 287 15.60 -22.20 -26.48
C LEU A 287 15.45 -21.28 -25.26
N ALA A 288 14.30 -20.63 -25.15
CA ALA A 288 13.84 -20.08 -23.87
C ALA A 288 12.88 -21.10 -23.25
N SER A 289 13.31 -21.70 -22.14
CA SER A 289 12.54 -22.63 -21.33
C SER A 289 11.16 -22.06 -20.99
N GLN A 290 10.09 -22.80 -21.30
CA GLN A 290 8.76 -22.56 -20.72
C GLN A 290 8.87 -22.62 -19.19
N ALA A 291 8.85 -21.47 -18.53
CA ALA A 291 8.72 -21.42 -17.08
C ALA A 291 7.33 -21.94 -16.71
N SER A 292 7.25 -23.15 -16.15
CA SER A 292 5.99 -23.76 -15.71
C SER A 292 5.37 -22.89 -14.61
N LYS A 293 4.17 -22.36 -14.86
CA LYS A 293 3.41 -21.55 -13.90
C LYS A 293 2.98 -22.40 -12.69
N VAL A 294 3.09 -21.85 -11.48
CA VAL A 294 2.65 -22.53 -10.24
C VAL A 294 1.11 -22.55 -10.15
N LYS A 295 0.52 -23.73 -9.94
CA LYS A 295 -0.93 -23.92 -9.76
C LYS A 295 -1.30 -23.89 -8.28
N VAL A 296 -2.17 -22.97 -7.89
CA VAL A 296 -2.61 -22.81 -6.50
C VAL A 296 -4.10 -23.14 -6.36
N ALA A 297 -4.49 -23.85 -5.30
CA ALA A 297 -5.88 -24.07 -4.94
C ALA A 297 -6.18 -23.55 -3.53
N ILE A 298 -7.41 -23.06 -3.33
CA ILE A 298 -7.83 -22.43 -2.08
C ILE A 298 -9.09 -23.12 -1.55
N LEU A 299 -9.01 -23.68 -0.35
CA LEU A 299 -10.11 -24.36 0.33
C LEU A 299 -10.58 -23.55 1.53
N THR A 300 -11.79 -23.01 1.48
CA THR A 300 -12.41 -22.40 2.66
C THR A 300 -13.09 -23.50 3.48
N VAL A 301 -12.73 -23.61 4.76
CA VAL A 301 -13.34 -24.57 5.71
C VAL A 301 -14.17 -23.77 6.70
N SER A 302 -15.49 -23.89 6.59
CA SER A 302 -16.42 -23.25 7.51
C SER A 302 -17.83 -23.81 7.37
N ASP A 303 -18.40 -24.33 8.46
CA ASP A 303 -19.81 -24.72 8.55
C ASP A 303 -20.77 -23.60 8.10
N THR A 304 -20.52 -22.36 8.53
CA THR A 304 -21.35 -21.19 8.23
C THR A 304 -21.32 -20.82 6.74
N VAL A 305 -20.16 -20.94 6.09
CA VAL A 305 -20.03 -20.63 4.66
C VAL A 305 -20.60 -21.79 3.82
N ALA A 306 -20.30 -23.03 4.19
CA ALA A 306 -20.77 -24.22 3.49
C ALA A 306 -22.29 -24.36 3.50
N SER A 307 -22.94 -23.98 4.60
CA SER A 307 -24.41 -23.93 4.72
C SER A 307 -25.06 -22.73 4.03
N GLY A 308 -24.28 -21.77 3.52
CA GLY A 308 -24.77 -20.52 2.93
C GLY A 308 -25.25 -19.48 3.95
N ALA A 309 -25.06 -19.72 5.25
CA ALA A 309 -25.47 -18.82 6.34
C ALA A 309 -24.57 -17.58 6.49
N GLY A 310 -23.39 -17.55 5.86
CA GLY A 310 -22.49 -16.41 5.89
C GLY A 310 -21.56 -16.34 4.67
N PRO A 311 -21.09 -15.14 4.29
CA PRO A 311 -20.25 -14.97 3.11
C PRO A 311 -18.81 -15.42 3.37
N ASP A 312 -18.20 -16.06 2.37
CA ASP A 312 -16.75 -16.31 2.38
C ASP A 312 -15.98 -14.99 2.20
N ARG A 313 -15.28 -14.56 3.25
CA ARG A 313 -14.42 -13.38 3.21
C ARG A 313 -12.95 -13.73 3.03
N SER A 314 -12.55 -14.95 3.37
CA SER A 314 -11.16 -15.38 3.43
C SER A 314 -10.71 -15.94 2.10
N GLY A 315 -11.57 -16.70 1.40
CA GLY A 315 -11.31 -17.20 0.05
C GLY A 315 -10.94 -16.10 -0.94
N PRO A 316 -11.79 -15.07 -1.16
CA PRO A 316 -11.48 -13.96 -2.06
C PRO A 316 -10.20 -13.21 -1.68
N ARG A 317 -9.92 -13.12 -0.37
CA ARG A 317 -8.70 -12.47 0.12
C ARG A 317 -7.45 -13.31 -0.19
N ALA A 318 -7.50 -14.62 0.00
CA ALA A 318 -6.42 -15.53 -0.37
C ALA A 318 -6.13 -15.47 -1.87
N ILE A 319 -7.17 -15.43 -2.71
CA ILE A 319 -7.03 -15.27 -4.18
C ILE A 319 -6.30 -13.97 -4.50
N SER A 320 -6.75 -12.85 -3.91
CA SER A 320 -6.12 -11.54 -4.09
C SER A 320 -4.65 -11.54 -3.69
N VAL A 321 -4.30 -12.15 -2.55
CA VAL A 321 -2.92 -12.24 -2.07
C VAL A 321 -2.06 -13.08 -3.02
N VAL A 322 -2.52 -14.27 -3.41
CA VAL A 322 -1.79 -15.15 -4.34
C VAL A 322 -1.55 -14.46 -5.68
N ASN A 323 -2.59 -13.82 -6.26
CA ASN A 323 -2.46 -13.10 -7.52
C ASN A 323 -1.50 -11.90 -7.42
N SER A 324 -1.55 -11.15 -6.30
CA SER A 324 -0.62 -10.03 -6.06
C SER A 324 0.84 -10.47 -5.89
N SER A 325 1.05 -11.72 -5.44
CA SER A 325 2.37 -12.33 -5.24
C SER A 325 2.78 -13.28 -6.37
N SER A 326 2.07 -13.27 -7.51
CA SER A 326 2.25 -14.24 -8.61
C SER A 326 3.70 -14.30 -9.09
N GLU A 327 4.34 -13.15 -9.37
CA GLU A 327 5.72 -13.08 -9.85
C GLU A 327 6.72 -13.64 -8.82
N SER A 328 6.55 -13.25 -7.55
CA SER A 328 7.37 -13.73 -6.42
C SER A 328 7.21 -15.23 -6.17
N LEU A 329 6.08 -15.83 -6.56
CA LEU A 329 5.81 -17.27 -6.45
C LEU A 329 6.12 -18.05 -7.75
N GLY A 330 6.74 -17.44 -8.75
CA GLY A 330 7.09 -18.12 -10.00
C GLY A 330 5.92 -18.23 -10.98
N GLY A 331 5.10 -17.18 -11.08
CA GLY A 331 3.92 -17.13 -11.95
C GLY A 331 2.74 -17.90 -11.37
N ALA A 332 2.54 -17.83 -10.05
CA ALA A 332 1.44 -18.51 -9.40
C ALA A 332 0.07 -17.99 -9.86
N HIS A 333 -0.87 -18.89 -10.08
CA HIS A 333 -2.26 -18.56 -10.40
C HIS A 333 -3.20 -19.53 -9.71
N VAL A 334 -4.34 -19.03 -9.27
CA VAL A 334 -5.37 -19.85 -8.64
C VAL A 334 -6.14 -20.61 -9.71
N VAL A 335 -6.14 -21.94 -9.62
CA VAL A 335 -6.81 -22.84 -10.59
C VAL A 335 -8.10 -23.45 -10.05
N ALA A 336 -8.27 -23.50 -8.73
CA ALA A 336 -9.44 -24.07 -8.09
C ALA A 336 -9.74 -23.40 -6.75
N THR A 337 -11.03 -23.29 -6.44
CA THR A 337 -11.54 -22.84 -5.15
C THR A 337 -12.69 -23.73 -4.73
N ALA A 338 -12.80 -24.05 -3.45
CA ALA A 338 -13.93 -24.79 -2.92
C ALA A 338 -14.24 -24.36 -1.48
N VAL A 339 -15.46 -24.66 -1.05
CA VAL A 339 -15.92 -24.47 0.32
C VAL A 339 -16.42 -25.81 0.84
N VAL A 340 -16.01 -26.18 2.05
CA VAL A 340 -16.47 -27.40 2.74
C VAL A 340 -16.84 -27.09 4.19
N PRO A 341 -17.76 -27.85 4.81
CA PRO A 341 -17.99 -27.77 6.24
C PRO A 341 -16.78 -28.27 7.02
N ASP A 342 -16.76 -28.02 8.32
CA ASP A 342 -15.71 -28.48 9.24
C ASP A 342 -15.85 -30.00 9.53
N GLU A 343 -15.72 -30.81 8.48
CA GLU A 343 -15.80 -32.27 8.49
C GLU A 343 -14.51 -32.86 7.93
N VAL A 344 -13.90 -33.76 8.71
CA VAL A 344 -12.59 -34.36 8.36
C VAL A 344 -12.61 -34.99 6.97
N ASP A 345 -13.61 -35.84 6.69
CA ASP A 345 -13.71 -36.56 5.42
C ASP A 345 -13.88 -35.60 4.23
N LYS A 346 -14.70 -34.55 4.38
CA LYS A 346 -14.93 -33.55 3.31
C LYS A 346 -13.68 -32.74 2.99
N ILE A 347 -12.91 -32.38 4.02
CA ILE A 347 -11.64 -31.68 3.84
C ILE A 347 -10.64 -32.61 3.14
N GLN A 348 -10.52 -33.86 3.60
CA GLN A 348 -9.63 -34.87 3.03
C GLN A 348 -9.94 -35.15 1.56
N ASP A 349 -11.21 -35.33 1.19
CA ASP A 349 -11.63 -35.59 -0.19
C ASP A 349 -11.12 -34.50 -1.15
N VAL A 350 -11.23 -33.23 -0.75
CA VAL A 350 -10.75 -32.10 -1.58
C VAL A 350 -9.23 -32.05 -1.61
N LEU A 351 -8.55 -32.20 -0.47
CA LEU A 351 -7.09 -32.20 -0.41
C LEU A 351 -6.48 -33.32 -1.26
N GLN A 352 -7.05 -34.53 -1.19
CA GLN A 352 -6.61 -35.69 -1.96
C GLN A 352 -6.90 -35.49 -3.44
N LYS A 353 -8.12 -35.08 -3.82
CA LYS A 353 -8.46 -34.82 -5.22
C LYS A 353 -7.51 -33.78 -5.84
N TRP A 354 -7.30 -32.64 -5.19
CA TRP A 354 -6.45 -31.58 -5.72
C TRP A 354 -4.98 -31.98 -5.82
N SER A 355 -4.49 -32.78 -4.85
CA SER A 355 -3.09 -33.23 -4.85
C SER A 355 -2.86 -34.40 -5.82
N ASP A 356 -3.75 -35.37 -5.85
CA ASP A 356 -3.53 -36.66 -6.53
C ASP A 356 -4.06 -36.66 -7.96
N VAL A 357 -5.19 -36.00 -8.20
CA VAL A 357 -5.87 -35.97 -9.51
C VAL A 357 -5.54 -34.69 -10.26
N ASP A 358 -5.82 -33.53 -9.67
CA ASP A 358 -5.67 -32.23 -10.35
C ASP A 358 -4.21 -31.74 -10.39
N LYS A 359 -3.34 -32.38 -9.59
CA LYS A 359 -1.89 -32.12 -9.51
C LYS A 359 -1.58 -30.64 -9.33
N VAL A 360 -2.23 -30.01 -8.33
CA VAL A 360 -1.92 -28.62 -7.95
C VAL A 360 -0.61 -28.55 -7.18
N ASP A 361 0.07 -27.42 -7.23
CA ASP A 361 1.39 -27.27 -6.60
C ASP A 361 1.31 -26.80 -5.15
N LEU A 362 0.31 -25.97 -4.83
CA LEU A 362 0.07 -25.40 -3.51
C LEU A 362 -1.41 -25.41 -3.17
N ILE A 363 -1.77 -25.91 -1.99
CA ILE A 363 -3.11 -25.82 -1.42
C ILE A 363 -3.05 -24.97 -0.16
N LEU A 364 -3.91 -23.94 -0.10
CA LEU A 364 -4.12 -23.12 1.09
C LEU A 364 -5.51 -23.42 1.64
N THR A 365 -5.59 -23.95 2.85
CA THR A 365 -6.88 -24.06 3.55
C THR A 365 -7.09 -22.84 4.44
N LEU A 366 -8.34 -22.38 4.59
CA LEU A 366 -8.67 -21.18 5.32
C LEU A 366 -9.73 -21.50 6.38
N GLY A 367 -9.37 -21.44 7.65
CA GLY A 367 -10.29 -21.73 8.76
C GLY A 367 -10.15 -23.13 9.36
N GLY A 368 -10.90 -23.38 10.42
CA GLY A 368 -10.91 -24.65 11.15
C GLY A 368 -9.64 -24.96 11.94
N THR A 369 -8.79 -23.97 12.25
CA THR A 369 -7.49 -24.14 12.95
C THR A 369 -7.51 -23.76 14.43
N GLY A 370 -8.65 -23.34 14.98
CA GLY A 370 -8.77 -22.90 16.37
C GLY A 370 -8.95 -24.05 17.37
N PHE A 371 -9.47 -23.71 18.54
CA PHE A 371 -9.75 -24.66 19.65
C PHE A 371 -11.24 -25.05 19.75
N SER A 372 -12.10 -24.56 18.84
CA SER A 372 -13.51 -24.96 18.82
C SER A 372 -13.63 -26.46 18.60
N PRO A 373 -14.64 -27.15 19.16
CA PRO A 373 -14.90 -28.56 18.85
C PRO A 373 -15.13 -28.84 17.36
N ARG A 374 -15.48 -27.81 16.58
CA ARG A 374 -15.63 -27.90 15.13
C ARG A 374 -14.33 -27.68 14.38
N ASP A 375 -13.32 -27.02 14.96
CA ASP A 375 -12.05 -26.78 14.27
C ASP A 375 -11.28 -28.12 14.06
N VAL A 376 -11.33 -28.68 12.85
CA VAL A 376 -10.73 -30.00 12.52
C VAL A 376 -9.77 -29.98 11.32
N THR A 377 -9.48 -28.80 10.77
CA THR A 377 -8.64 -28.65 9.58
C THR A 377 -7.21 -29.22 9.75
N PRO A 378 -6.53 -29.02 10.90
CA PRO A 378 -5.21 -29.61 11.15
C PRO A 378 -5.23 -31.14 11.15
N GLU A 379 -6.25 -31.76 11.75
CA GLU A 379 -6.42 -33.22 11.80
C GLU A 379 -6.59 -33.79 10.39
N ALA A 380 -7.49 -33.19 9.60
CA ALA A 380 -7.71 -33.59 8.22
C ALA A 380 -6.45 -33.44 7.36
N THR A 381 -5.69 -32.37 7.59
CA THR A 381 -4.44 -32.09 6.86
C THR A 381 -3.35 -33.08 7.22
N LYS A 382 -3.12 -33.34 8.52
CA LYS A 382 -2.12 -34.29 9.00
C LYS A 382 -2.36 -35.71 8.48
N ALA A 383 -3.62 -36.12 8.40
CA ALA A 383 -3.99 -37.40 7.81
C ALA A 383 -3.81 -37.45 6.27
N SER A 384 -3.75 -36.29 5.59
CA SER A 384 -3.62 -36.21 4.13
C SER A 384 -2.17 -36.08 3.65
N ILE A 385 -1.24 -35.64 4.49
CA ILE A 385 0.15 -35.38 4.12
C ILE A 385 1.06 -36.59 4.37
N GLU A 386 2.10 -36.73 3.55
CA GLU A 386 3.14 -37.76 3.69
C GLU A 386 4.35 -37.26 4.50
N LYS A 387 4.63 -35.95 4.43
CA LYS A 387 5.75 -35.31 5.13
C LYS A 387 5.32 -33.99 5.75
N GLU A 388 5.53 -33.83 7.05
CA GLU A 388 5.24 -32.57 7.72
C GLU A 388 6.29 -31.48 7.40
N THR A 389 5.84 -30.23 7.36
CA THR A 389 6.69 -29.03 7.21
C THR A 389 6.48 -28.07 8.39
N PRO A 390 6.84 -28.47 9.62
CA PRO A 390 6.53 -27.70 10.83
C PRO A 390 7.21 -26.32 10.87
N GLY A 391 8.33 -26.15 10.18
CA GLY A 391 9.02 -24.86 10.08
C GLY A 391 8.17 -23.74 9.48
N LEU A 392 7.29 -24.06 8.52
CA LEU A 392 6.37 -23.07 7.94
C LEU A 392 5.34 -22.61 8.98
N VAL A 393 4.80 -23.55 9.77
CA VAL A 393 3.85 -23.26 10.85
C VAL A 393 4.51 -22.41 11.94
N LEU A 394 5.76 -22.73 12.32
CA LEU A 394 6.50 -21.97 13.32
C LEU A 394 6.71 -20.51 12.90
N VAL A 395 7.12 -20.28 11.64
CA VAL A 395 7.33 -18.93 11.11
C VAL A 395 6.01 -18.16 11.06
N MET A 396 4.93 -18.79 10.58
CA MET A 396 3.60 -18.19 10.59
C MET A 396 3.19 -17.79 12.02
N LEU A 397 3.35 -18.69 13.00
CA LEU A 397 2.99 -18.44 14.38
C LEU A 397 3.84 -17.30 14.99
N GLN A 398 5.16 -17.31 14.75
CA GLN A 398 6.08 -16.29 15.25
C GLN A 398 5.73 -14.89 14.70
N GLU A 399 5.43 -14.78 13.41
CA GLU A 399 5.03 -13.50 12.81
C GLU A 399 3.63 -13.06 13.28
N SER A 400 2.67 -13.98 13.35
CA SER A 400 1.32 -13.67 13.84
C SER A 400 1.30 -13.23 15.31
N LEU A 401 2.17 -13.77 16.16
CA LEU A 401 2.31 -13.36 17.57
C LEU A 401 2.78 -11.90 17.74
N LYS A 402 3.45 -11.32 16.74
CA LYS A 402 3.80 -9.89 16.73
C LYS A 402 2.59 -9.00 16.52
N VAL A 403 1.54 -9.52 15.89
CA VAL A 403 0.30 -8.80 15.57
C VAL A 403 -0.73 -8.99 16.66
N THR A 404 -0.91 -10.23 17.15
CA THR A 404 -1.92 -10.55 18.15
C THR A 404 -1.49 -11.71 19.06
N PRO A 405 -1.66 -11.58 20.39
CA PRO A 405 -1.38 -12.68 21.31
C PRO A 405 -2.29 -13.89 21.05
N PHE A 406 -3.49 -13.70 20.50
CA PHE A 406 -4.42 -14.80 20.20
C PHE A 406 -3.92 -15.76 19.12
N ALA A 407 -2.86 -15.42 18.39
CA ALA A 407 -2.24 -16.32 17.42
C ALA A 407 -1.76 -17.64 18.07
N MET A 408 -1.45 -17.62 19.38
CA MET A 408 -1.08 -18.83 20.14
C MET A 408 -2.16 -19.91 20.16
N LEU A 409 -3.41 -19.58 19.83
CA LEU A 409 -4.54 -20.50 19.80
C LEU A 409 -4.69 -21.23 18.46
N SER A 410 -3.79 -20.99 17.49
CA SER A 410 -3.83 -21.71 16.21
C SER A 410 -3.11 -23.06 16.32
N ARG A 411 -3.78 -24.10 15.84
CA ARG A 411 -3.26 -25.48 15.72
C ARG A 411 -2.89 -25.83 14.28
N ALA A 412 -2.61 -24.84 13.43
CA ALA A 412 -2.33 -25.03 12.01
C ALA A 412 -1.30 -26.14 11.74
N ALA A 413 -1.51 -26.91 10.67
CA ALA A 413 -0.54 -27.86 10.14
C ALA A 413 -0.10 -27.45 8.74
N ALA A 414 1.06 -27.96 8.33
CA ALA A 414 1.54 -27.83 6.96
C ALA A 414 2.34 -29.08 6.59
N GLY A 415 2.27 -29.50 5.33
CA GLY A 415 3.00 -30.66 4.85
C GLY A 415 2.87 -30.90 3.37
N ILE A 416 3.51 -31.96 2.90
CA ILE A 416 3.62 -32.32 1.49
C ILE A 416 2.86 -33.64 1.26
N ARG A 417 2.06 -33.68 0.19
CA ARG A 417 1.46 -34.89 -0.37
C ARG A 417 1.86 -35.00 -1.84
N GLY A 418 2.54 -36.06 -2.24
CA GLY A 418 3.12 -36.17 -3.59
C GLY A 418 3.97 -34.94 -3.95
N SER A 419 3.52 -34.18 -4.95
CA SER A 419 4.17 -32.94 -5.42
C SER A 419 3.48 -31.65 -4.95
N THR A 420 2.56 -31.76 -3.99
CA THR A 420 1.70 -30.67 -3.54
C THR A 420 2.06 -30.25 -2.12
N LEU A 421 2.30 -28.94 -1.92
CA LEU A 421 2.44 -28.35 -0.58
C LEU A 421 1.06 -27.95 -0.05
N ILE A 422 0.72 -28.33 1.17
CA ILE A 422 -0.55 -28.01 1.84
C ILE A 422 -0.23 -27.18 3.08
N ILE A 423 -0.88 -26.02 3.25
CA ILE A 423 -0.67 -25.12 4.38
C ILE A 423 -2.01 -24.67 4.95
N ASN A 424 -2.23 -24.89 6.25
CA ASN A 424 -3.41 -24.39 6.94
C ASN A 424 -3.23 -22.93 7.35
N MET A 425 -4.09 -22.07 6.85
CA MET A 425 -4.15 -20.65 7.20
C MET A 425 -5.35 -20.36 8.11
N PRO A 426 -5.25 -19.33 8.98
CA PRO A 426 -6.38 -18.92 9.80
C PRO A 426 -7.59 -18.47 8.96
N GLY A 427 -8.78 -18.64 9.51
CA GLY A 427 -10.04 -18.23 8.85
C GLY A 427 -10.27 -16.71 8.80
N ASN A 428 -9.33 -15.90 9.31
CA ASN A 428 -9.42 -14.43 9.28
C ASN A 428 -8.73 -13.88 8.01
N PRO A 429 -9.40 -13.08 7.17
CA PRO A 429 -8.84 -12.58 5.91
C PRO A 429 -7.53 -11.79 6.07
N ASN A 430 -7.35 -11.05 7.17
CA ASN A 430 -6.11 -10.30 7.41
C ASN A 430 -4.96 -11.26 7.77
N ALA A 431 -5.24 -12.24 8.63
CA ALA A 431 -4.25 -13.23 9.04
C ALA A 431 -3.75 -14.06 7.85
N VAL A 432 -4.61 -14.37 6.86
CA VAL A 432 -4.18 -15.02 5.62
C VAL A 432 -3.10 -14.22 4.89
N ALA A 433 -3.26 -12.89 4.80
CA ALA A 433 -2.27 -12.05 4.13
C ALA A 433 -0.96 -11.98 4.92
N GLU A 434 -1.04 -11.86 6.25
CA GLU A 434 0.12 -11.80 7.14
C GLU A 434 0.91 -13.12 7.13
N CYS A 435 0.23 -14.27 7.24
CA CYS A 435 0.85 -15.58 7.16
C CYS A 435 1.49 -15.82 5.79
N MET A 436 0.85 -15.37 4.70
CA MET A 436 1.44 -15.50 3.38
C MET A 436 2.70 -14.64 3.25
N GLU A 437 2.68 -13.38 3.73
CA GLU A 437 3.84 -12.50 3.75
C GLU A 437 5.02 -13.11 4.51
N ALA A 438 4.77 -13.72 5.67
CA ALA A 438 5.77 -14.41 6.48
C ALA A 438 6.48 -15.56 5.72
N LEU A 439 5.75 -16.26 4.84
CA LEU A 439 6.28 -17.40 4.09
C LEU A 439 6.98 -17.02 2.76
N MET A 440 6.77 -15.79 2.25
CA MET A 440 7.28 -15.37 0.93
C MET A 440 8.78 -15.58 0.70
N PRO A 441 9.68 -15.35 1.68
CA PRO A 441 11.10 -15.53 1.46
C PRO A 441 11.48 -16.97 1.08
N ALA A 442 10.72 -17.97 1.52
CA ALA A 442 11.04 -19.40 1.34
C ALA A 442 10.12 -20.13 0.35
N LEU A 443 8.87 -19.65 0.16
CA LEU A 443 7.83 -20.43 -0.50
C LEU A 443 8.14 -20.77 -1.97
N LYS A 444 8.72 -19.83 -2.74
CA LYS A 444 9.14 -20.09 -4.13
C LYS A 444 10.16 -21.22 -4.22
N HIS A 445 11.14 -21.21 -3.33
CA HIS A 445 12.19 -22.22 -3.31
C HIS A 445 11.64 -23.58 -2.87
N ALA A 446 10.79 -23.60 -1.85
CA ALA A 446 10.12 -24.82 -1.39
C ALA A 446 9.32 -25.51 -2.50
N LEU A 447 8.54 -24.75 -3.27
CA LEU A 447 7.75 -25.28 -4.39
C LEU A 447 8.62 -25.86 -5.52
N LYS A 448 9.76 -25.23 -5.83
CA LYS A 448 10.73 -25.80 -6.79
C LYS A 448 11.34 -27.10 -6.27
N GLN A 449 11.71 -27.13 -5.00
CA GLN A 449 12.35 -28.30 -4.37
C GLN A 449 11.41 -29.51 -4.34
N ILE A 450 10.12 -29.29 -4.08
CA ILE A 450 9.09 -30.35 -4.11
C ILE A 450 8.94 -30.94 -5.52
N LYS A 451 9.10 -30.15 -6.58
CA LYS A 451 9.07 -30.61 -7.98
C LYS A 451 10.33 -31.37 -8.43
N GLY A 452 11.33 -31.52 -7.55
CA GLY A 452 12.56 -32.26 -7.86
C GLY A 452 13.57 -31.45 -8.69
N ASP A 453 13.44 -30.13 -8.74
CA ASP A 453 14.41 -29.26 -9.41
C ASP A 453 15.76 -29.35 -8.67
N LYS A 454 16.84 -29.67 -9.39
CA LYS A 454 18.16 -29.91 -8.78
C LYS A 454 18.65 -28.64 -8.07
N ARG A 455 19.06 -28.79 -6.80
CA ARG A 455 19.67 -27.78 -5.91
C ARG A 455 20.13 -26.51 -6.66
N GLU A 456 19.42 -25.40 -6.47
CA GLU A 456 20.03 -24.08 -6.66
C GLU A 456 21.31 -24.07 -5.81
N LYS A 457 22.49 -23.88 -6.44
CA LYS A 457 23.71 -23.58 -5.69
C LYS A 457 23.40 -22.33 -4.86
N HIS A 458 23.25 -22.49 -3.56
CA HIS A 458 22.72 -21.44 -2.69
C HIS A 458 23.40 -20.08 -2.93
N PRO A 459 22.66 -18.97 -2.78
CA PRO A 459 23.28 -17.67 -2.56
C PRO A 459 24.12 -17.75 -1.29
N ARG A 460 25.43 -17.47 -1.41
CA ARG A 460 26.46 -17.34 -0.35
C ARG A 460 26.05 -17.93 1.01
N HIS A 461 26.43 -19.18 1.27
CA HIS A 461 26.41 -19.74 2.63
C HIS A 461 27.29 -18.86 3.52
N VAL A 462 26.67 -18.04 4.35
CA VAL A 462 27.35 -17.40 5.48
C VAL A 462 27.43 -18.48 6.56
N PRO A 463 28.65 -18.85 7.04
CA PRO A 463 28.79 -19.75 8.17
C PRO A 463 27.86 -19.31 9.31
N HIS A 464 27.24 -20.24 10.03
CA HIS A 464 26.33 -19.87 11.14
C HIS A 464 27.01 -18.98 12.20
N ALA A 465 28.35 -19.03 12.30
CA ALA A 465 29.17 -18.17 13.14
C ALA A 465 29.33 -16.73 12.63
N GLU A 466 29.17 -16.49 11.32
CA GLU A 466 29.27 -15.18 10.66
C GLU A 466 27.91 -14.59 10.29
N ALA A 467 26.85 -15.43 10.31
CA ALA A 467 25.49 -14.96 10.23
C ALA A 467 25.23 -14.12 11.49
N GLN A 468 24.89 -12.83 11.33
CA GLN A 468 24.48 -12.03 12.47
C GLN A 468 23.32 -12.74 13.15
N SER A 469 23.51 -13.15 14.41
CA SER A 469 22.45 -13.75 15.21
C SER A 469 21.29 -12.74 15.25
N VAL A 470 20.14 -13.13 14.71
CA VAL A 470 18.89 -12.43 15.01
C VAL A 470 18.41 -12.98 16.35
N ASP A 471 19.25 -12.87 17.38
CA ASP A 471 18.92 -13.36 18.70
C ASP A 471 18.88 -12.18 19.67
N GLN A 472 17.65 -11.79 20.04
CA GLN A 472 17.40 -10.79 21.08
C GLN A 472 17.94 -11.24 22.44
N TRP A 473 18.20 -12.53 22.64
CA TRP A 473 18.65 -13.07 23.92
C TRP A 473 20.06 -12.60 24.30
N GLU A 474 20.99 -12.55 23.34
CA GLU A 474 22.39 -12.19 23.61
C GLU A 474 22.57 -10.71 23.99
N ARG A 475 21.67 -9.83 23.50
CA ARG A 475 21.57 -8.43 23.93
C ARG A 475 21.03 -8.32 25.36
N SER A 476 20.00 -9.09 25.70
CA SER A 476 19.43 -9.10 27.05
C SER A 476 20.40 -9.67 28.08
N PHE A 477 21.16 -10.72 27.72
CA PHE A 477 22.19 -11.30 28.58
C PHE A 477 23.36 -10.33 28.81
N LYS A 478 23.91 -9.73 27.73
CA LYS A 478 24.99 -8.73 27.85
C LYS A 478 24.57 -7.48 28.62
N ALA A 479 23.30 -7.07 28.52
CA ALA A 479 22.75 -5.96 29.31
C ALA A 479 22.58 -6.32 30.80
N ALA A 480 22.27 -7.58 31.12
CA ALA A 480 22.12 -8.03 32.50
C ALA A 480 23.47 -8.27 33.21
N THR A 481 24.52 -8.69 32.49
CA THR A 481 25.84 -8.97 33.08
C THR A 481 26.78 -7.77 33.15
N ALA A 482 26.50 -6.68 32.42
CA ALA A 482 27.37 -5.50 32.37
C ALA A 482 27.20 -4.52 33.56
N GLY A 483 26.45 -4.90 34.61
CA GLY A 483 26.14 -4.03 35.75
C GLY A 483 26.56 -4.61 37.10
N SER A 484 27.87 -4.69 37.38
CA SER A 484 28.37 -4.71 38.78
C SER A 484 29.86 -4.35 38.85
N GLY A 485 30.14 -3.05 38.84
CA GLY A 485 31.40 -2.47 39.30
C GLY A 485 31.08 -1.43 40.37
N CYS A 486 30.74 -1.90 41.58
CA CYS A 486 30.48 -1.04 42.72
C CYS A 486 31.83 -0.70 43.40
N SER A 487 32.28 0.55 43.31
CA SER A 487 33.33 1.07 44.19
C SER A 487 32.68 1.79 45.36
N CYS A 488 32.62 1.12 46.51
CA CYS A 488 32.30 1.77 47.78
C CYS A 488 33.56 2.48 48.31
N SER A 489 33.49 3.80 48.47
CA SER A 489 34.34 4.52 49.40
C SER A 489 33.57 5.73 49.96
N HIS A 490 33.33 5.62 51.27
CA HIS A 490 32.80 6.58 52.26
C HIS A 490 31.30 6.82 52.33
#